data_AF-A0A920BJX0-F1
#
_entry.id   AF-A0A920BJX0-F1
#
_cell.length_a   1.000
_cell.length_b   1.000
_cell.length_c   1.000
_cell.angle_alpha   90.00
_cell.angle_beta   90.00
_cell.angle_gamma   90.00
#
_symmetry.space_group_name_H-M   'P 1'
#
loop_
_entity.id
_entity.type
_entity.pdbx_description
1 polymer ?
#
loop_
_entity_poly.entity_id
_entity_poly.type
_entity_poly.pdbx_seq_one_letter_code
_entity_poly.pdbx_strand_id
1 'polypeptide(L)' 'MALYEHKVFTMGAIWQINSFDQEGVQIGKILAANIGNDLSLNGDLSDHDASTRSLLSLYRQRRDI' A
#
# COMPACT_ATOMS: atom_id res chain seq x y z
N MET A 1 17.57 18.58 15.46
CA MET A 1 16.90 17.27 15.43
C MET A 1 15.90 17.15 16.58
N ALA A 2 16.35 17.12 17.83
CA ALA A 2 15.50 16.98 19.03
C ALA A 2 14.32 17.97 19.14
N LEU A 3 14.51 19.25 18.73
CA LEU A 3 13.42 20.24 18.74
C LEU A 3 12.21 19.80 17.89
N TYR A 4 12.45 19.22 16.72
CA TYR A 4 11.38 18.80 15.81
C TYR A 4 10.73 17.48 16.26
N GLU A 5 11.51 16.57 16.85
CA GLU A 5 11.00 15.33 17.45
C GLU A 5 10.04 15.63 18.60
N HIS A 6 10.42 16.54 19.51
CA HIS A 6 9.53 16.95 20.60
C HIS A 6 8.32 17.76 20.12
N LYS A 7 8.44 18.53 19.03
CA LYS A 7 7.30 19.17 18.39
C LYS A 7 6.28 18.13 17.90
N VAL A 8 6.73 17.12 17.15
CA VAL A 8 5.87 16.04 16.63
C VAL A 8 5.24 15.25 17.78
N PHE A 9 6.03 14.88 18.79
CA PHE A 9 5.53 14.23 20.01
C PHE A 9 4.42 15.04 20.70
N THR A 10 4.63 16.34 20.91
CA THR A 10 3.66 17.20 21.59
C THR A 10 2.36 17.30 20.79
N MET A 11 2.44 17.41 19.47
CA MET A 11 1.25 17.41 18.60
C MET A 11 0.48 16.09 18.70
N GLY A 12 1.18 14.95 18.69
CA GLY A 12 0.56 13.63 18.88
C GLY A 12 -0.13 13.48 20.23
N ALA A 13 0.52 13.95 21.30
CA ALA A 13 -0.05 13.95 22.65
C ALA A 13 -1.34 14.78 22.75
N ILE A 14 -1.37 15.97 22.12
CA ILE A 14 -2.57 16.83 22.07
C ILE A 14 -3.71 16.14 21.31
N TRP A 15 -3.42 15.49 20.19
CA TRP A 15 -4.43 14.80 19.39
C TRP A 15 -4.80 13.40 19.89
N GLN A 16 -4.17 12.92 20.97
CA GLN A 16 -4.33 11.56 21.47
C GLN A 16 -4.07 10.49 20.39
N ILE A 17 -3.09 10.75 19.51
CA ILE A 17 -2.62 9.84 18.48
C ILE A 17 -1.22 9.36 18.86
N ASN A 18 -0.98 8.06 18.67
CA ASN A 18 0.34 7.48 18.88
C ASN A 18 1.28 7.89 17.74
N SER A 19 2.28 8.72 18.03
CA SER A 19 3.26 9.19 17.04
C SER A 19 4.34 8.16 16.69
N PHE A 20 4.34 7.01 17.38
CA PHE A 20 5.38 5.99 17.26
C PHE A 20 4.89 4.69 16.59
N ASP A 21 3.59 4.57 16.28
CA ASP A 21 3.09 3.43 15.51
C ASP A 21 3.03 3.71 14.00
N GLN A 22 2.95 2.63 13.23
CA GLN A 22 2.90 2.64 11.78
C GLN A 22 1.91 1.60 11.23
N GLU A 23 0.73 1.53 11.85
CA GLU A 23 -0.44 0.73 11.43
C GLU A 23 -0.68 0.73 9.90
N GLY A 24 -0.67 1.94 9.34
CA GLY A 24 -1.11 2.20 7.98
C GLY A 24 -0.27 1.55 6.87
N VAL A 25 0.93 1.04 7.16
CA VAL A 25 1.81 0.46 6.11
C VAL A 25 1.43 -0.98 5.76
N GLN A 26 0.68 -1.67 6.62
CA GLN A 26 0.50 -3.13 6.50
C GLN A 26 -0.39 -3.50 5.32
N ILE A 27 -1.51 -2.82 5.14
CA ILE A 27 -2.47 -3.13 4.07
C ILE A 27 -1.81 -2.98 2.69
N GLY A 28 -1.05 -1.89 2.48
CA GLY A 28 -0.33 -1.68 1.23
C GLY A 28 0.71 -2.78 0.94
N LYS A 29 1.41 -3.28 1.97
CA LYS A 29 2.35 -4.39 1.81
C LYS A 29 1.65 -5.70 1.40
N ILE A 30 0.49 -5.99 2.00
CA ILE A 30 -0.30 -7.19 1.64
C ILE A 30 -0.82 -7.08 0.21
N LEU A 31 -1.41 -5.94 -0.16
CA LEU A 31 -1.93 -5.70 -1.51
C LEU A 31 -0.83 -5.80 -2.57
N ALA A 32 0.33 -5.18 -2.32
CA ALA A 32 1.45 -5.23 -3.24
C ALA A 32 2.00 -6.66 -3.42
N ALA A 33 2.05 -7.46 -2.35
CA ALA A 33 2.47 -8.86 -2.43
C ALA A 33 1.48 -9.69 -3.27
N ASN A 34 0.18 -9.53 -3.06
CA ASN A 34 -0.85 -10.23 -3.83
C ASN A 34 -0.79 -9.86 -5.32
N ILE A 35 -0.76 -8.57 -5.64
CA ILE A 35 -0.63 -8.09 -7.03
C ILE A 35 0.67 -8.60 -7.67
N GLY A 36 1.78 -8.61 -6.93
CA GLY A 36 3.05 -9.16 -7.40
C GLY A 36 2.95 -10.63 -7.80
N ASN A 37 2.25 -11.44 -6.99
CA ASN A 37 2.01 -12.85 -7.31
C ASN A 37 1.15 -13.00 -8.58
N ASP A 38 0.08 -12.23 -8.71
CA ASP A 38 -0.82 -12.29 -9.87
C ASP A 38 -0.11 -11.92 -11.18
N LEU A 39 0.82 -10.97 -11.13
CA LEU A 39 1.64 -10.59 -12.28
C LEU A 39 2.68 -11.65 -12.67
N SER A 40 3.21 -12.40 -11.69
CA SER A 40 4.22 -13.43 -11.92
C SER A 40 3.66 -14.74 -12.48
N LEU A 41 2.46 -15.13 -12.03
CA LEU A 41 1.85 -16.44 -12.33
C LEU A 41 0.80 -16.39 -13.44
N ASN A 42 0.58 -15.22 -14.06
CA ASN A 42 -0.61 -14.97 -14.91
C ASN A 42 -1.91 -15.42 -14.21
N GLY A 43 -1.99 -15.20 -12.89
CA GLY A 43 -3.09 -15.65 -12.04
C GLY A 43 -4.45 -15.06 -12.42
N ASP A 44 -5.51 -15.65 -11.86
CA ASP A 44 -6.87 -15.12 -11.98
C ASP A 44 -6.94 -13.73 -11.32
N LEU A 45 -7.58 -12.79 -12.01
CA LEU A 45 -7.71 -11.41 -11.54
C LEU A 45 -9.06 -11.17 -10.85
N SER A 46 -9.99 -12.15 -10.88
CA SER A 46 -11.40 -11.99 -10.48
C SER A 46 -11.61 -11.45 -9.05
N ASP A 47 -10.69 -11.72 -8.13
CA ASP A 47 -10.74 -11.29 -6.72
C ASP A 47 -10.47 -9.79 -6.51
N HIS A 48 -9.98 -9.08 -7.53
CA HIS A 48 -9.73 -7.63 -7.44
C HIS A 48 -10.94 -6.81 -7.90
N ASP A 49 -11.02 -5.57 -7.40
CA ASP A 49 -12.02 -4.61 -7.87
C ASP A 49 -11.84 -4.31 -9.38
N ALA A 50 -12.88 -3.75 -10.01
CA ALA A 50 -12.89 -3.52 -11.45
C ALA A 50 -11.78 -2.57 -11.93
N SER A 51 -11.37 -1.59 -11.11
CA SER A 51 -10.30 -0.65 -11.46
C SER A 51 -8.96 -1.36 -11.48
N THR A 52 -8.62 -2.09 -10.41
CA THR A 52 -7.38 -2.86 -10.30
C THR A 52 -7.27 -3.92 -11.41
N ARG A 53 -8.35 -4.66 -11.69
CA ARG A 53 -8.39 -5.65 -12.78
C ARG A 53 -8.11 -5.03 -14.15
N SER A 54 -8.71 -3.89 -14.44
CA SER A 54 -8.53 -3.18 -15.71
C SER A 54 -7.09 -2.72 -15.92
N LEU A 55 -6.44 -2.23 -14.86
CA LEU A 55 -5.03 -1.82 -14.91
C LEU A 55 -4.09 -3.02 -15.07
N LEU A 56 -4.36 -4.13 -14.38
CA LEU A 56 -3.54 -5.35 -14.48
C LEU A 56 -3.66 -6.01 -15.87
N SER A 57 -4.86 -6.04 -16.46
CA SER A 57 -5.05 -6.56 -17.81
C SER A 57 -4.37 -5.70 -18.87
N LEU A 58 -4.48 -4.36 -18.74
CA LEU A 58 -3.76 -3.42 -19.60
C LEU A 58 -2.23 -3.59 -19.49
N TYR A 59 -1.73 -3.78 -18.26
CA TYR A 59 -0.31 -4.03 -18.02
C TYR A 59 0.16 -5.32 -18.71
N ARG A 60 -0.58 -6.43 -18.56
CA ARG A 60 -0.27 -7.70 -19.24
C ARG A 60 -0.22 -7.53 -20.76
N GLN A 61 -1.24 -6.88 -21.34
CA GLN A 61 -1.30 -6.63 -22.78
C GLN A 61 -0.08 -5.85 -23.29
N ARG A 62 0.41 -4.85 -22.53
CA ARG A 62 1.57 -4.05 -22.93
C ARG A 62 2.92 -4.73 -22.69
N ARG A 63 3.00 -5.69 -21.78
CA ARG A 63 4.23 -6.44 -21.51
C ARG A 63 4.53 -7.47 -22.60
N ASP A 64 3.49 -8.02 -23.22
CA ASP A 64 3.60 -9.05 -24.25
C ASP A 64 3.71 -8.47 -25.69
N ILE A 65 3.82 -7.13 -25.81
CA ILE A 65 4.16 -6.39 -27.05
C ILE A 65 5.65 -6.02 -26.99
#